data_AF-A0A2M7Z0Z3-F1
#
_entry.id   AF-A0A2M7Z0Z3-F1
#
_cell.length_a   1.000
_cell.length_b   1.000
_cell.length_c   1.000
_cell.angle_alpha   90.00
_cell.angle_beta   90.00
_cell.angle_gamma   90.00
#
_symmetry.space_group_name_H-M   'P 1'
#
loop_
_entity.id
_entity.type
_entity.pdbx_description
1 polymer ?
#
loop_
_entity_poly.entity_id
_entity_poly.type
_entity_poly.pdbx_seq_one_letter_code
_entity_poly.pdbx_strand_id
1 'polypeptide(L)'
;MPQFLNSCYRRICRLFCNLFFIINPMFVQQLPSRQYAVYLTTVAFFGLLSPDSASAHDQEDVTVLEEMQVVGERPVAASSARIILNEDILLQPQGRPADLLRLAPGLITLEHSGGAGKADQFLLRGFDADHGTDLAL
;
A
#
# COMPACT_ATOMS: atom_id res chain seq x y z
N MET A 1 -9.91 20.51 -4.22
CA MET A 1 -9.14 19.40 -4.83
C MET A 1 -8.38 19.71 -6.17
N PRO A 2 -8.08 20.96 -6.60
CA PRO A 2 -7.28 21.18 -7.82
C PRO A 2 -5.78 21.42 -7.61
N GLN A 3 -5.30 21.51 -6.36
CA GLN A 3 -3.92 21.98 -6.06
C GLN A 3 -2.85 20.89 -6.19
N PHE A 4 -3.21 19.60 -5.99
CA PHE A 4 -2.25 18.49 -6.04
C PHE A 4 -1.81 18.11 -7.46
N LEU A 5 -2.69 18.18 -8.46
CA LEU A 5 -2.34 17.84 -9.85
C LEU A 5 -1.30 18.81 -10.45
N ASN A 6 -1.38 20.09 -10.09
CA ASN A 6 -0.51 21.13 -10.64
C ASN A 6 0.94 21.02 -10.12
N SER A 7 1.14 20.57 -8.88
CA SER A 7 2.48 20.39 -8.30
C SER A 7 3.20 19.17 -8.90
N CYS A 8 2.47 18.07 -9.12
CA CYS A 8 3.01 16.85 -9.72
C CYS A 8 3.42 17.06 -11.19
N TYR A 9 2.58 17.75 -11.99
CA TYR A 9 2.88 18.06 -13.39
C TYR A 9 4.13 18.96 -13.53
N ARG A 10 4.31 19.93 -12.63
CA ARG A 10 5.43 20.89 -12.67
C ARG A 10 6.77 20.27 -12.27
N ARG A 11 6.77 19.27 -11.36
CA ARG A 11 7.96 18.50 -10.98
C ARG A 11 8.40 17.53 -12.09
N ILE A 12 7.43 16.88 -12.74
CA ILE A 12 7.66 15.99 -13.89
C ILE A 12 8.22 16.75 -15.10
N CYS A 13 7.71 17.95 -15.41
CA CYS A 13 8.24 18.79 -16.49
C CYS A 13 9.69 19.26 -16.26
N ARG A 14 10.09 19.56 -15.01
CA ARG A 14 11.48 19.96 -14.67
C ARG A 14 12.48 18.82 -14.79
N LEU A 15 12.07 17.58 -14.44
CA LEU A 15 12.90 16.40 -14.71
C LEU A 15 13.07 16.19 -16.22
N PHE A 16 12.01 16.31 -17.02
CA PHE A 16 12.11 16.12 -18.47
C PHE A 16 13.00 17.15 -19.18
N CYS A 17 12.93 18.43 -18.80
CA CYS A 17 13.77 19.47 -19.43
C CYS A 17 15.27 19.34 -19.08
N ASN A 18 15.61 19.00 -17.83
CA ASN A 18 17.03 18.82 -17.46
C ASN A 18 17.61 17.50 -17.98
N LEU A 19 16.81 16.44 -18.04
CA LEU A 19 17.29 15.11 -18.44
C LEU A 19 17.61 15.04 -19.95
N PHE A 20 16.91 15.81 -20.80
CA PHE A 20 17.23 15.90 -22.23
C PHE A 20 18.64 16.48 -22.48
N PHE A 21 19.09 17.37 -21.59
CA PHE A 21 20.41 17.99 -21.68
C PHE A 21 21.55 17.11 -21.17
N ILE A 22 21.27 16.25 -20.19
CA ILE A 22 22.28 15.39 -19.55
C ILE A 22 22.50 14.09 -20.33
N ILE A 23 21.49 13.56 -21.02
CA ILE A 23 21.59 12.23 -21.67
C ILE A 23 22.38 12.25 -22.99
N ASN A 24 22.72 13.40 -23.57
CA ASN A 24 23.36 13.43 -24.90
C ASN A 24 24.78 14.03 -24.98
N PRO A 25 25.75 13.60 -24.14
CA PRO A 25 27.14 14.03 -24.29
C PRO A 25 27.81 13.44 -25.55
N MET A 26 27.31 12.30 -26.07
CA MET A 26 27.88 11.60 -27.23
C MET A 26 27.59 12.31 -28.57
N PHE A 27 26.44 12.96 -28.74
CA PHE A 27 26.09 13.61 -30.02
C PHE A 27 26.82 14.94 -30.22
N VAL A 28 27.21 15.61 -29.13
CA VAL A 28 27.89 16.92 -29.16
C VAL A 28 29.34 16.81 -29.66
N GLN A 29 30.00 15.65 -29.48
CA GLN A 29 31.38 15.41 -29.90
C GLN A 29 31.54 15.14 -31.41
N GLN A 30 30.44 14.94 -32.15
CA GLN A 30 30.45 14.60 -33.58
C GLN A 30 30.09 15.76 -34.52
N LEU A 31 29.86 16.97 -33.97
CA LEU A 31 29.48 18.16 -34.74
C LEU A 31 30.71 18.89 -35.31
N PRO A 32 30.69 19.36 -36.57
CA PRO A 32 31.77 20.16 -37.15
C PRO A 32 31.94 21.50 -36.42
N SER A 33 33.16 22.05 -36.41
CA SER A 33 33.58 23.19 -35.56
C SER A 33 32.66 24.42 -35.58
N ARG A 34 31.98 24.72 -36.69
CA ARG A 34 31.02 25.84 -36.77
C ARG A 34 29.69 25.56 -36.06
N GLN A 35 29.26 24.30 -36.00
CA GLN A 35 27.99 23.92 -35.37
C GLN A 35 28.11 23.80 -33.85
N TYR A 36 29.30 23.44 -33.33
CA TYR A 36 29.59 23.42 -31.89
C TYR A 36 29.46 24.81 -31.25
N ALA A 37 29.94 25.85 -31.93
CA ALA A 37 29.80 27.23 -31.47
C ALA A 37 28.33 27.69 -31.41
N VAL A 38 27.51 27.30 -32.39
CA VAL A 38 26.06 27.61 -32.42
C VAL A 38 25.32 26.84 -31.32
N TYR A 39 25.70 25.59 -31.07
CA TYR A 39 25.15 24.81 -29.98
C TYR A 39 25.47 25.46 -28.62
N LEU A 40 26.73 25.80 -28.35
CA LEU A 40 27.11 26.46 -27.09
C LEU A 40 26.41 27.81 -26.87
N THR A 41 26.28 28.64 -27.91
CA THR A 41 25.61 29.94 -27.76
C THR A 41 24.10 29.80 -27.54
N THR A 42 23.44 28.82 -28.18
CA THR A 42 22.01 28.57 -27.96
C THR A 42 21.73 27.99 -26.58
N VAL A 43 22.58 27.09 -26.06
CA VAL A 43 22.54 26.59 -24.67
C VAL A 43 22.69 27.72 -23.67
N ALA A 44 23.72 28.56 -23.84
CA ALA A 44 23.99 29.68 -22.95
C ALA A 44 22.85 30.70 -22.92
N PHE A 45 22.23 30.98 -24.07
CA PHE A 45 21.10 31.90 -24.17
C PHE A 45 19.84 31.36 -23.48
N PHE A 46 19.53 30.08 -23.64
CA PHE A 46 18.40 29.44 -22.93
C PHE A 46 18.64 29.33 -21.42
N GLY A 47 19.89 29.13 -20.99
CA GLY A 47 20.27 29.18 -19.59
C GLY A 47 20.05 30.56 -18.96
N LEU A 48 20.36 31.64 -19.70
CA LEU A 48 20.20 33.03 -19.24
C LEU A 48 18.74 33.52 -19.20
N LEU A 49 17.85 32.93 -20.02
CA LEU A 49 16.42 33.30 -20.04
C LEU A 49 15.56 32.55 -19.02
N SER A 50 16.14 31.66 -18.21
CA SER A 50 15.38 30.92 -17.19
C SER A 50 15.13 31.84 -15.99
N PRO A 51 13.87 32.22 -15.67
CA PRO A 51 13.59 33.00 -14.47
C PRO A 51 13.97 32.16 -13.25
N ASP A 52 14.96 32.66 -12.49
CA ASP A 52 15.47 32.06 -11.27
C ASP A 52 14.52 32.32 -10.09
N SER A 53 13.28 31.87 -10.24
CA SER A 53 12.27 31.91 -9.19
C SER A 53 11.98 30.49 -8.75
N ALA A 54 12.99 29.88 -8.13
CA ALA A 54 12.84 28.73 -7.26
C ALA A 54 12.61 29.23 -5.82
N SER A 55 11.48 29.90 -5.57
CA SER A 55 10.94 29.94 -4.21
C SER A 55 10.07 28.69 -4.04
N ALA A 56 10.72 27.56 -3.73
CA ALA A 56 10.05 26.44 -3.10
C ALA A 56 10.13 26.69 -1.59
N HIS A 57 9.22 27.52 -1.08
CA HIS A 57 9.01 27.55 0.36
C HIS A 57 8.30 26.24 0.70
N ASP A 58 9.06 25.22 1.12
CA ASP A 58 8.50 24.08 1.85
C ASP A 58 8.03 24.64 3.19
N GLN A 59 6.77 25.07 3.23
CA GLN A 59 6.08 25.32 4.48
C GLN A 59 5.87 23.93 5.09
N GLU A 60 6.77 23.54 5.99
CA GLU A 60 6.60 22.34 6.80
C GLU A 60 5.45 22.63 7.78
N ASP A 61 4.22 22.39 7.31
CA ASP A 61 3.01 22.48 8.12
C ASP A 61 2.99 21.28 9.06
N VAL A 62 3.66 21.43 10.20
CA VAL A 62 3.67 20.43 11.27
C VAL A 62 2.26 20.40 11.87
N THR A 63 1.45 19.48 11.36
CA THR A 63 0.16 19.14 11.96
C THR A 63 0.41 18.51 13.33
N VAL A 64 0.26 19.30 14.39
CA VAL A 64 0.27 18.81 15.77
C VAL A 64 -1.05 18.06 15.99
N LEU A 65 -1.00 16.74 15.94
CA LEU A 65 -2.14 15.88 16.25
C LEU A 65 -2.36 15.86 17.76
N GLU A 66 -3.60 16.02 18.19
CA GLU A 66 -3.97 15.85 19.60
C GLU A 66 -3.80 14.38 20.02
N GLU A 67 -3.42 14.18 21.27
CA GLU A 67 -3.29 12.85 21.86
C GLU A 67 -4.66 12.16 21.93
N MET A 68 -4.87 11.17 21.07
CA MET A 68 -6.08 10.35 21.09
C MET A 68 -5.98 9.31 22.21
N GLN A 69 -6.65 9.57 23.33
CA GLN A 69 -6.78 8.56 24.39
C GLN A 69 -7.76 7.46 23.96
N VAL A 70 -7.23 6.25 23.78
CA VAL A 70 -8.04 5.05 23.55
C VAL A 70 -8.34 4.40 24.90
N VAL A 71 -9.53 4.66 25.44
CA VAL A 71 -10.02 3.99 26.64
C VAL A 71 -10.80 2.75 26.22
N GLY A 72 -10.35 1.57 26.67
CA GLY A 72 -11.01 0.30 26.42
C GLY A 72 -11.31 -0.43 27.73
N GLU A 73 -12.44 -1.14 27.76
CA GLU A 73 -12.77 -2.03 28.87
C GLU A 73 -11.69 -3.10 28.98
N ARG A 74 -11.12 -3.26 30.18
CA ARG A 74 -10.09 -4.28 30.40
C ARG A 74 -10.76 -5.66 30.37
N PRO A 75 -10.31 -6.61 29.52
CA PRO A 75 -10.98 -7.90 29.42
C PRO A 75 -10.94 -8.63 30.76
N VAL A 76 -12.11 -9.11 31.18
CA VAL A 76 -12.32 -9.79 32.47
C VAL A 76 -11.54 -11.12 32.56
N ALA A 77 -11.17 -11.69 31.41
CA ALA A 77 -10.40 -12.92 31.30
C ALA A 77 -9.20 -12.75 30.36
N ALA A 78 -8.16 -13.54 30.60
CA ALA A 78 -6.97 -13.62 29.74
C ALA A 78 -7.25 -14.34 28.40
N SER A 79 -8.39 -15.04 28.28
CA SER A 79 -8.81 -15.78 27.08
C SER A 79 -10.14 -15.25 26.57
N SER A 80 -10.35 -15.31 25.25
CA SER A 80 -11.64 -15.01 24.65
C SER A 80 -12.55 -16.23 24.72
N ALA A 81 -13.78 -16.06 25.18
CA ALA A 81 -14.80 -17.10 25.17
C ALA A 81 -16.10 -16.55 24.56
N ARG A 82 -16.84 -17.43 23.88
CA ARG A 82 -18.16 -17.14 23.31
C ARG A 82 -19.04 -18.35 23.57
N ILE A 83 -20.25 -18.11 24.08
CA ILE A 83 -21.31 -19.13 24.15
C ILE A 83 -22.13 -19.00 22.88
N ILE A 84 -22.34 -20.14 22.20
CA ILE A 84 -23.19 -20.25 21.01
C ILE A 84 -24.46 -20.97 21.46
N LEU A 85 -25.62 -20.36 21.21
CA LEU A 85 -26.90 -20.93 21.60
C LEU A 85 -27.40 -21.90 20.52
N ASN A 86 -28.37 -22.75 20.87
CA ASN A 86 -28.89 -23.75 19.95
C ASN A 86 -29.60 -23.09 18.75
N GLU A 87 -30.28 -21.97 18.99
CA GLU A 87 -30.93 -21.17 17.95
C GLU A 87 -29.94 -20.69 16.89
N ASP A 88 -28.74 -20.27 17.30
CA ASP A 88 -27.68 -19.81 16.40
C ASP A 88 -27.17 -20.94 15.48
N ILE A 89 -27.10 -22.15 16.01
CA ILE A 89 -26.69 -23.37 15.27
C ILE A 89 -27.75 -23.69 14.21
N LEU A 90 -29.03 -23.63 14.57
CA LEU A 90 -30.15 -23.93 13.66
C LEU A 90 -30.28 -22.93 12.51
N LEU A 91 -29.82 -21.69 12.69
CA LEU A 91 -29.83 -20.66 11.65
C LEU A 91 -28.71 -20.81 10.63
N GLN A 92 -27.69 -21.63 10.89
CA GLN A 92 -26.62 -21.87 9.93
C GLN A 92 -27.10 -22.77 8.77
N PRO A 93 -26.61 -22.54 7.54
CA PRO A 93 -26.85 -23.47 6.45
C PRO A 93 -26.23 -24.83 6.78
N GLN A 94 -27.05 -25.87 6.79
CA GLN A 94 -26.62 -27.24 7.11
C GLN A 94 -26.18 -27.93 5.81
N GLY A 95 -24.88 -28.02 5.58
CA GLY A 95 -24.32 -28.67 4.39
C GLY A 95 -23.07 -29.49 4.68
N ARG A 96 -22.19 -28.98 5.53
CA ARG A 96 -20.97 -29.67 6.00
C ARG A 96 -20.74 -29.41 7.49
N PRO A 97 -20.10 -30.33 8.23
CA PRO A 97 -19.76 -30.11 9.63
C PRO A 97 -18.97 -28.83 9.89
N ALA A 98 -18.08 -28.45 8.96
CA ALA A 98 -17.29 -27.23 9.04
C ALA A 98 -18.12 -25.92 8.96
N ASP A 99 -19.35 -25.95 8.42
CA ASP A 99 -20.20 -24.76 8.40
C ASP A 99 -20.62 -24.35 9.82
N LEU A 100 -20.76 -25.31 10.74
CA LEU A 100 -21.06 -25.03 12.15
C LEU A 100 -19.89 -24.32 12.86
N LEU A 101 -18.65 -24.67 12.48
CA LEU A 101 -17.44 -24.11 13.08
C LEU A 101 -17.26 -22.61 12.75
N ARG A 102 -17.96 -22.08 11.74
CA ARG A 102 -17.96 -20.64 11.41
C ARG A 102 -18.59 -19.76 12.49
N LEU A 103 -19.37 -20.35 13.40
CA LEU A 103 -19.92 -19.64 14.54
C LEU A 103 -18.84 -19.30 15.59
N ALA A 104 -17.72 -20.02 15.61
CA ALA A 104 -16.64 -19.76 16.53
C ALA A 104 -15.82 -18.53 16.08
N PRO A 105 -15.73 -17.47 16.91
CA PRO A 105 -15.06 -16.24 16.52
C PRO A 105 -13.56 -16.46 16.31
N GLY A 106 -13.06 -16.04 15.15
CA GLY A 106 -11.66 -16.18 14.77
C GLY A 106 -11.28 -17.58 14.27
N LEU A 107 -12.24 -18.50 14.08
CA LEU A 107 -12.02 -19.77 13.40
C LEU A 107 -12.44 -19.64 11.94
N ILE A 108 -11.55 -20.01 11.02
CA ILE A 108 -11.80 -20.01 9.57
C ILE A 108 -11.62 -21.45 9.06
N THR A 109 -12.60 -21.92 8.31
CA THR A 109 -12.58 -23.25 7.68
C THR A 109 -12.34 -23.10 6.18
N LEU A 110 -11.28 -23.69 5.66
CA LEU A 110 -10.97 -23.70 4.23
C LEU A 110 -11.16 -25.10 3.68
N GLU A 111 -11.90 -25.18 2.58
CA GLU A 111 -11.98 -26.42 1.81
C GLU A 111 -10.63 -26.68 1.16
N HIS A 112 -10.09 -27.87 1.39
CA HIS A 112 -8.91 -28.29 0.66
C HIS A 112 -9.24 -28.38 -0.84
N SER A 113 -8.36 -27.91 -1.73
CA SER A 113 -8.62 -27.77 -3.17
C SER A 113 -8.73 -29.10 -3.96
N GLY A 114 -9.12 -30.21 -3.31
CA GLY A 114 -9.01 -31.56 -3.83
C GLY A 114 -10.19 -32.48 -3.47
N GLY A 115 -11.42 -32.02 -3.64
CA GLY A 115 -12.63 -32.86 -3.59
C GLY A 115 -12.92 -33.55 -2.25
N ALA A 116 -13.98 -34.36 -2.22
CA ALA A 116 -14.63 -34.94 -1.02
C ALA A 116 -13.79 -35.94 -0.19
N GLY A 117 -12.47 -36.00 -0.38
CA GLY A 117 -11.57 -36.96 0.27
C GLY A 117 -10.51 -36.36 1.19
N LYS A 118 -10.50 -35.03 1.38
CA LYS A 118 -9.56 -34.33 2.28
C LYS A 118 -10.32 -33.57 3.34
N ALA A 119 -9.81 -33.58 4.56
CA ALA A 119 -10.35 -32.79 5.66
C ALA A 119 -10.16 -31.30 5.39
N ASP A 120 -11.07 -30.50 5.95
CA ASP A 120 -10.98 -29.05 5.91
C ASP A 120 -9.77 -28.56 6.70
N GLN A 121 -9.15 -27.49 6.21
CA GLN A 121 -8.08 -26.82 6.91
C GLN A 121 -8.67 -25.78 7.87
N PHE A 122 -8.20 -25.77 9.11
CA PHE A 122 -8.69 -24.88 10.15
C PHE A 122 -7.63 -23.83 10.48
N LEU A 123 -8.03 -22.56 10.44
CA LEU A 123 -7.18 -21.46 10.90
C LEU A 123 -7.80 -20.81 12.12
N LEU A 124 -7.08 -20.78 13.24
CA LEU A 124 -7.47 -20.08 14.44
C LEU A 124 -6.67 -18.78 14.58
N ARG A 125 -7.36 -17.64 14.45
CA ARG A 125 -6.78 -16.28 14.46
C ARG A 125 -5.61 -16.11 13.49
N GLY A 126 -5.68 -16.77 12.33
CA GLY A 126 -4.68 -16.71 11.28
C GLY A 126 -3.54 -17.72 11.39
N PHE A 127 -3.54 -18.58 12.42
CA PHE A 127 -2.59 -19.69 12.55
C PHE A 127 -3.24 -21.01 12.16
N ASP A 128 -2.50 -21.86 11.45
CA ASP A 128 -2.96 -23.20 11.10
C ASP A 128 -3.14 -24.02 12.37
N ALA A 129 -4.34 -24.57 12.57
CA ALA A 129 -4.61 -25.49 13.66
C ALA A 129 -4.20 -26.88 13.18
N ASP A 130 -3.14 -27.45 13.76
CA ASP A 130 -2.44 -28.64 13.26
C ASP A 130 -3.39 -29.84 13.07
N HIS A 131 -3.94 -29.99 11.86
CA HIS A 131 -4.99 -30.95 11.54
C HIS A 131 -6.16 -30.99 12.56
N GLY A 132 -6.44 -29.85 13.22
CA GLY A 132 -7.45 -29.75 14.28
C GLY A 132 -7.00 -30.17 15.69
N THR A 133 -5.74 -30.56 15.90
CA THR A 133 -5.20 -30.94 17.23
C THR A 133 -5.23 -29.78 18.22
N ASP A 134 -5.11 -28.55 17.73
CA ASP A 134 -5.20 -27.33 18.54
C ASP A 134 -6.65 -26.99 18.95
N LEU A 135 -7.64 -27.74 18.47
CA LEU A 135 -9.04 -27.65 18.86
C LEU A 135 -9.34 -28.77 19.85
N ALA A 136 -9.38 -28.43 21.14
CA ALA A 136 -9.93 -29.34 22.15
C ALA A 136 -11.45 -29.41 21.97
N LEU A 137 -11.92 -30.41 21.22
CA LEU A 137 -13.34 -30.74 21.02
C LEU A 137 -13.85 -31.68 22.10
#